data_AF-A0A1Y1KD49-F1
#
_entry.id   AF-A0A1Y1KD49-F1
#
_cell.length_a   1.000
_cell.length_b   1.000
_cell.length_c   1.000
_cell.angle_alpha   90.00
_cell.angle_beta   90.00
_cell.angle_gamma   90.00
#
_symmetry.space_group_name_H-M   'P 1'
#
loop_
_entity.id
_entity.type
_entity.pdbx_description
1 polymer ?
#
loop_
_entity_poly.entity_id
_entity_poly.type
_entity_poly.pdbx_seq_one_letter_code
_entity_poly.pdbx_strand_id
1 'polypeptide(L)'
;GKFVNNGVAFLFSEIRYEINGIVVDSTTKTGLSSTMKALVSLTSNDSTRYQNSGWFPTTDSAITSPTGHFNVCIPLKMLLGFAEDYRKVILNIRQELVLIRSNTDNDAVKSTVADEALKVDVEKIYWKVPHIIPALTEELALTKYIDKNSETQIAFRSWEAHLYPALPQTDKHTWAIKTATSLETPRYIIIGFQTDRDGQV
;
A
#
# COMPACT_ATOMS: atom_id res chain seq x y z
N GLY A 1 3.45 -13.55 -19.60
CA GLY A 1 2.63 -12.48 -18.97
C GLY A 1 3.33 -11.13 -18.82
N LYS A 2 2.54 -10.04 -18.67
CA LYS A 2 2.96 -8.64 -18.41
C LYS A 2 2.29 -8.15 -17.12
N PHE A 3 3.01 -7.42 -16.27
CA PHE A 3 2.39 -6.82 -15.08
C PHE A 3 1.21 -5.92 -15.44
N VAL A 4 0.16 -5.98 -14.63
CA VAL A 4 -0.95 -5.03 -14.68
C VAL A 4 -0.55 -3.70 -14.03
N ASN A 5 -1.37 -2.65 -14.19
CA ASN A 5 -1.17 -1.42 -13.42
C ASN A 5 -1.13 -1.73 -11.91
N ASN A 6 -0.10 -1.23 -11.23
CA ASN A 6 0.16 -1.49 -9.81
C ASN A 6 0.38 -2.99 -9.48
N GLY A 7 0.73 -3.81 -10.48
CA GLY A 7 0.76 -5.28 -10.37
C GLY A 7 1.65 -5.82 -9.25
N VAL A 8 2.74 -5.12 -8.91
CA VAL A 8 3.63 -5.56 -7.81
C VAL A 8 2.92 -5.50 -6.45
N ALA A 9 2.02 -4.52 -6.24
CA ALA A 9 1.23 -4.45 -5.02
C ALA A 9 0.20 -5.58 -4.92
N PHE A 10 -0.30 -6.08 -6.06
CA PHE A 10 -1.22 -7.25 -6.11
C PHE A 10 -0.55 -8.57 -5.72
N LEU A 11 0.78 -8.63 -5.72
CA LEU A 11 1.51 -9.78 -5.18
C LEU A 11 1.23 -9.99 -3.69
N PHE A 12 0.82 -8.95 -2.95
CA PHE A 12 0.63 -9.01 -1.51
C PHE A 12 -0.85 -8.89 -1.15
N SER A 13 -1.33 -9.84 -0.33
CA SER A 13 -2.68 -9.82 0.21
C SER A 13 -2.80 -8.86 1.38
N GLU A 14 -1.71 -8.61 2.10
CA GLU A 14 -1.65 -7.69 3.22
C GLU A 14 -0.25 -7.08 3.36
N ILE A 15 -0.21 -5.82 3.76
CA ILE A 15 0.98 -5.13 4.25
C ILE A 15 0.68 -4.56 5.63
N ARG A 16 1.59 -4.79 6.60
CA ARG A 16 1.52 -4.20 7.94
C ARG A 16 2.79 -3.46 8.27
N TYR A 17 2.62 -2.32 8.91
CA TYR A 17 3.69 -1.59 9.57
C TYR A 17 3.51 -1.67 11.08
N GLU A 18 4.53 -2.20 11.75
CA GLU A 18 4.52 -2.47 13.18
C GLU A 18 5.62 -1.66 13.87
N ILE A 19 5.29 -1.09 15.03
CA ILE A 19 6.23 -0.43 15.94
C ILE A 19 6.22 -1.23 17.23
N ASN A 20 7.37 -1.77 17.61
CA ASN A 20 7.54 -2.59 18.82
C ASN A 20 6.50 -3.75 18.93
N GLY A 21 6.19 -4.40 17.80
CA GLY A 21 5.21 -5.49 17.72
C GLY A 21 3.73 -5.05 17.75
N ILE A 22 3.44 -3.75 17.77
CA ILE A 22 2.08 -3.22 17.67
C ILE A 22 1.83 -2.78 16.23
N VAL A 23 0.75 -3.28 15.62
CA VAL A 23 0.31 -2.85 14.29
C VAL A 23 -0.11 -1.38 14.37
N VAL A 24 0.65 -0.53 13.70
CA VAL A 24 0.34 0.90 13.58
C VAL A 24 -0.56 1.13 12.38
N ASP A 25 -0.25 0.50 11.25
CA ASP A 25 -1.04 0.62 10.03
C ASP A 25 -1.05 -0.71 9.28
N SER A 26 -2.18 -1.03 8.66
CA SER A 26 -2.36 -2.25 7.86
C SER A 26 -3.28 -1.96 6.69
N THR A 27 -2.91 -2.49 5.52
CA THR A 27 -3.74 -2.47 4.33
C THR A 27 -3.93 -3.89 3.84
N THR A 28 -5.17 -4.37 3.86
CA THR A 28 -5.56 -5.61 3.20
C THR A 28 -5.83 -5.38 1.72
N LYS A 29 -5.72 -6.45 0.91
CA LYS A 29 -5.89 -6.41 -0.54
C LYS A 29 -5.03 -5.32 -1.16
N THR A 30 -3.74 -5.32 -0.80
CA THR A 30 -2.77 -4.24 -1.02
C THR A 30 -2.86 -3.66 -2.43
N GLY A 31 -2.85 -4.52 -3.47
CA GLY A 31 -2.99 -4.10 -4.86
C GLY A 31 -4.28 -3.33 -5.16
N LEU A 32 -5.44 -3.84 -4.75
CA LEU A 32 -6.73 -3.22 -5.02
C LEU A 32 -6.88 -1.89 -4.26
N SER A 33 -6.66 -1.93 -2.94
CA SER A 33 -6.83 -0.78 -2.05
C SER A 33 -5.94 0.40 -2.47
N SER A 34 -4.66 0.12 -2.73
CA SER A 34 -3.73 1.15 -3.20
C SER A 34 -4.06 1.63 -4.60
N THR A 35 -4.55 0.77 -5.51
CA THR A 35 -4.96 1.19 -6.86
C THR A 35 -6.14 2.15 -6.80
N MET A 36 -7.21 1.79 -6.09
CA MET A 36 -8.41 2.62 -5.94
C MET A 36 -8.06 3.99 -5.35
N LYS A 37 -7.25 4.00 -4.29
CA LYS A 37 -6.77 5.24 -3.67
C LYS A 37 -5.89 6.06 -4.62
N ALA A 38 -4.96 5.42 -5.30
CA ALA A 38 -4.01 6.11 -6.18
C ALA A 38 -4.69 6.73 -7.40
N LEU A 39 -5.73 6.07 -7.96
CA LEU A 39 -6.50 6.59 -9.09
C LEU A 39 -7.14 7.95 -8.79
N VAL A 40 -7.60 8.17 -7.56
CA VAL A 40 -8.32 9.41 -7.18
C VAL A 40 -7.42 10.45 -6.50
N SER A 41 -6.28 10.04 -5.94
CA SER A 41 -5.42 10.91 -5.14
C SER A 41 -4.13 11.34 -5.83
N LEU A 42 -3.64 10.59 -6.82
CA LEU A 42 -2.38 10.92 -7.49
C LEU A 42 -2.58 11.93 -8.61
N THR A 43 -1.69 12.90 -8.68
CA THR A 43 -1.63 13.85 -9.80
C THR A 43 -0.98 13.20 -11.03
N SER A 44 -1.06 13.87 -12.19
CA SER A 44 -0.30 13.45 -13.38
C SER A 44 1.22 13.44 -13.11
N ASN A 45 1.71 14.40 -12.32
CA ASN A 45 3.13 14.47 -11.94
C ASN A 45 3.54 13.30 -11.04
N ASP A 46 2.70 12.93 -10.08
CA ASP A 46 2.90 11.73 -9.27
C ASP A 46 2.91 10.47 -10.15
N SER A 47 1.99 10.39 -11.10
CA SER A 47 1.89 9.24 -11.99
C SER A 47 3.16 9.06 -12.82
N THR A 48 3.75 10.14 -13.33
CA THR A 48 5.05 10.10 -14.01
C THR A 48 6.17 9.62 -13.08
N ARG A 49 6.17 10.06 -11.82
CA ARG A 49 7.21 9.68 -10.83
C ARG A 49 7.13 8.21 -10.41
N TYR A 50 5.94 7.64 -10.38
CA TYR A 50 5.72 6.27 -9.90
C TYR A 50 5.69 5.21 -11.01
N GLN A 51 6.11 5.56 -12.23
CA GLN A 51 6.24 4.58 -13.31
C GLN A 51 7.14 3.39 -12.93
N ASN A 52 8.23 3.62 -12.18
CA ASN A 52 9.08 2.52 -11.72
C ASN A 52 8.41 1.60 -10.68
N SER A 53 7.34 2.03 -10.00
CA SER A 53 6.57 1.15 -9.11
C SER A 53 5.54 0.28 -9.85
N GLY A 54 5.45 0.42 -11.18
CA GLY A 54 4.44 -0.24 -12.00
C GLY A 54 3.14 0.56 -12.12
N TRP A 55 3.15 1.85 -11.81
CA TRP A 55 1.98 2.72 -11.93
C TRP A 55 1.83 3.33 -13.33
N PHE A 56 0.87 2.80 -14.10
CA PHE A 56 0.51 3.21 -15.46
C PHE A 56 -1.03 3.20 -15.62
N PRO A 57 -1.74 4.20 -15.09
CA PRO A 57 -3.20 4.19 -15.07
C PRO A 57 -3.84 4.40 -16.45
N THR A 58 -3.15 5.07 -17.37
CA THR A 58 -3.70 5.49 -18.67
C THR A 58 -2.96 4.93 -19.88
N THR A 59 -1.76 4.36 -19.68
CA THR A 59 -0.90 3.89 -20.76
C THR A 59 -0.47 2.46 -20.55
N ASP A 60 -0.35 1.70 -21.63
CA ASP A 60 0.26 0.38 -21.58
C ASP A 60 1.78 0.54 -21.48
N SER A 61 2.34 0.25 -20.31
CA SER A 61 3.79 0.21 -20.07
C SER A 61 4.18 -1.05 -19.31
N ALA A 62 5.46 -1.40 -19.31
CA ALA A 62 5.99 -2.60 -18.67
C ALA A 62 7.16 -2.24 -17.74
N ILE A 63 7.20 -2.88 -16.58
CA ILE A 63 8.32 -2.84 -15.63
C ILE A 63 9.28 -4.04 -15.79
N THR A 64 9.00 -4.91 -16.75
CA THR A 64 9.76 -6.13 -17.03
C THR A 64 10.72 -5.90 -18.18
N SER A 65 11.94 -6.39 -18.05
CA SER A 65 12.94 -6.43 -19.13
C SER A 65 12.50 -7.40 -20.23
N PRO A 66 13.11 -7.32 -21.44
CA PRO A 66 12.90 -8.32 -22.50
C PRO A 66 13.22 -9.76 -22.08
N THR A 67 14.06 -9.92 -21.05
CA THR A 67 14.46 -11.21 -20.47
C THR A 67 13.56 -11.68 -19.32
N GLY A 68 12.51 -10.94 -18.96
CA GLY A 68 11.55 -11.35 -17.93
C GLY A 68 11.89 -10.90 -16.50
N HIS A 69 12.98 -10.15 -16.29
CA HIS A 69 13.35 -9.65 -14.96
C HIS A 69 12.74 -8.29 -14.67
N PHE A 70 12.55 -7.94 -13.41
CA PHE A 70 12.06 -6.62 -13.00
C PHE A 70 12.83 -6.09 -11.79
N ASN A 71 12.91 -4.77 -11.68
CA ASN A 71 13.43 -4.07 -10.51
C ASN A 71 12.60 -2.81 -10.28
N VAL A 72 11.87 -2.79 -9.18
CA VAL A 72 10.87 -1.77 -8.86
C VAL A 72 11.08 -1.19 -7.48
N CYS A 73 10.71 0.07 -7.34
CA CYS A 73 10.70 0.78 -6.07
C CYS A 73 9.29 1.32 -5.82
N ILE A 74 8.60 0.79 -4.80
CA ILE A 74 7.25 1.25 -4.43
C ILE A 74 7.37 2.23 -3.25
N PRO A 75 6.91 3.48 -3.41
CA PRO A 75 6.80 4.39 -2.27
C PRO A 75 5.78 3.85 -1.26
N LEU A 76 6.18 3.69 0.01
CA LEU A 76 5.28 3.17 1.05
C LEU A 76 4.00 3.99 1.22
N LYS A 77 4.03 5.30 0.92
CA LYS A 77 2.83 6.16 0.93
C LYS A 77 1.75 5.79 -0.09
N MET A 78 2.07 4.92 -1.06
CA MET A 78 1.07 4.34 -1.96
C MET A 78 0.32 3.19 -1.29
N LEU A 79 0.94 2.53 -0.31
CA LEU A 79 0.45 1.29 0.29
C LEU A 79 -0.07 1.46 1.72
N LEU A 80 0.43 2.46 2.45
CA LEU A 80 0.14 2.70 3.86
C LEU A 80 -0.15 4.20 4.09
N GLY A 81 -1.21 4.48 4.84
CA GLY A 81 -1.60 5.84 5.24
C GLY A 81 -0.61 6.47 6.21
N PHE A 82 -0.01 5.68 7.10
CA PHE A 82 1.05 6.13 8.00
C PHE A 82 2.20 6.79 7.23
N ALA A 83 2.68 6.16 6.14
CA ALA A 83 3.77 6.68 5.32
C ALA A 83 3.37 7.92 4.49
N GLU A 84 2.07 8.12 4.27
CA GLU A 84 1.52 9.29 3.58
C GLU A 84 1.42 10.52 4.50
N ASP A 85 0.93 10.35 5.71
CA ASP A 85 0.57 11.48 6.58
C ASP A 85 1.57 11.74 7.70
N TYR A 86 2.22 10.70 8.24
CA TYR A 86 3.14 10.87 9.36
C TYR A 86 4.49 11.41 8.87
N ARG A 87 4.86 12.59 9.38
CA ARG A 87 6.09 13.33 9.00
C ARG A 87 7.06 13.57 10.16
N LYS A 88 6.76 13.04 11.35
CA LYS A 88 7.61 13.19 12.52
C LYS A 88 8.66 12.08 12.57
N VAL A 89 9.74 12.32 13.30
CA VAL A 89 10.80 11.33 13.51
C VAL A 89 10.35 10.29 14.54
N ILE A 90 10.76 9.05 14.32
CA ILE A 90 10.60 7.97 15.29
C ILE A 90 11.98 7.67 15.86
N LEU A 91 12.11 7.70 17.19
CA LEU A 91 13.38 7.60 17.89
C LEU A 91 13.54 6.23 18.54
N ASN A 92 14.68 5.58 18.29
CA ASN A 92 15.18 4.41 19.01
C ASN A 92 14.15 3.28 19.25
N ILE A 93 13.20 3.09 18.33
CA ILE A 93 12.20 2.03 18.42
C ILE A 93 12.35 1.05 17.27
N ARG A 94 12.07 -0.22 17.56
CA ARG A 94 12.02 -1.26 16.55
C ARG A 94 10.83 -1.03 15.62
N GLN A 95 11.10 -1.03 14.33
CA GLN A 95 10.09 -0.93 13.27
C GLN A 95 10.15 -2.17 12.41
N GLU A 96 8.99 -2.67 12.00
CA GLU A 96 8.87 -3.88 11.18
C GLU A 96 7.88 -3.64 10.05
N LEU A 97 8.22 -4.15 8.86
CA LEU A 97 7.33 -4.17 7.71
C LEU A 97 7.03 -5.63 7.38
N VAL A 98 5.78 -6.02 7.55
CA VAL A 98 5.32 -7.38 7.27
C VAL A 98 4.58 -7.36 5.95
N LEU A 99 4.96 -8.28 5.05
CA LEU A 99 4.33 -8.48 3.76
C LEU A 99 3.78 -9.90 3.72
N ILE A 100 2.46 -10.03 3.50
CA ILE A 100 1.81 -11.32 3.31
C ILE A 100 1.56 -11.51 1.82
N ARG A 101 2.12 -12.58 1.25
CA ARG A 101 1.96 -12.90 -0.17
C ARG A 101 0.55 -13.40 -0.46
N SER A 102 -0.03 -12.94 -1.57
CA SER A 102 -1.25 -13.50 -2.14
C SER A 102 -1.05 -14.97 -2.52
N ASN A 103 -2.12 -15.77 -2.47
CA ASN A 103 -2.07 -17.18 -2.83
C ASN A 103 -1.84 -17.44 -4.33
N THR A 104 -2.09 -16.44 -5.17
CA THR A 104 -1.98 -16.51 -6.64
C THR A 104 -1.47 -15.19 -7.23
N ASP A 105 -0.95 -15.24 -8.45
CA ASP A 105 -0.38 -14.07 -9.17
C ASP A 105 -1.25 -13.54 -10.30
N ASN A 106 -2.43 -14.12 -10.48
CA ASN A 106 -3.36 -13.81 -11.55
C ASN A 106 -3.77 -12.33 -11.54
N ASP A 107 -3.88 -11.70 -10.37
CA ASP A 107 -4.21 -10.28 -10.27
C ASP A 107 -3.02 -9.34 -10.52
N ALA A 108 -1.79 -9.87 -10.47
CA ALA A 108 -0.57 -9.08 -10.65
C ALA A 108 -0.11 -9.02 -12.11
N VAL A 109 -0.41 -10.05 -12.90
CA VAL A 109 0.09 -10.23 -14.27
C VAL A 109 -1.07 -10.61 -15.18
N LYS A 110 -1.05 -10.12 -16.42
CA LYS A 110 -1.97 -10.54 -17.50
C LYS A 110 -1.22 -11.30 -18.60
N SER A 111 -1.85 -12.30 -19.21
CA SER A 111 -1.33 -12.95 -20.42
C SER A 111 -2.24 -12.72 -21.61
N THR A 112 -1.68 -12.81 -22.81
CA THR A 112 -2.45 -12.94 -24.06
C THR A 112 -2.65 -14.41 -24.46
N VAL A 113 -1.99 -15.34 -23.76
CA VAL A 113 -2.11 -16.78 -23.98
C VAL A 113 -3.12 -17.34 -22.99
N ALA A 114 -4.15 -18.01 -23.50
CA ALA A 114 -5.14 -18.68 -22.66
C ALA A 114 -4.48 -19.77 -21.80
N ASP A 115 -4.93 -19.88 -20.55
CA ASP A 115 -4.48 -20.90 -19.58
C ASP A 115 -2.97 -20.89 -19.27
N GLU A 116 -2.26 -19.78 -19.54
CA GLU A 116 -0.87 -19.63 -19.09
C GLU A 116 -0.83 -19.54 -17.56
N ALA A 117 -0.15 -20.48 -16.91
CA ALA A 117 0.12 -20.40 -15.47
C ALA A 117 1.03 -19.19 -15.20
N LEU A 118 0.47 -18.14 -14.63
CA LEU A 118 1.19 -16.92 -14.29
C LEU A 118 1.86 -17.06 -12.92
N LYS A 119 3.17 -16.84 -12.89
CA LYS A 119 3.97 -16.86 -11.66
C LYS A 119 5.01 -15.76 -11.68
N VAL A 120 5.17 -15.09 -10.55
CA VAL A 120 6.17 -14.06 -10.30
C VAL A 120 7.06 -14.52 -9.14
N ASP A 121 8.31 -14.82 -9.48
CA ASP A 121 9.34 -15.13 -8.49
C ASP A 121 9.98 -13.83 -7.98
N VAL A 122 9.99 -13.66 -6.66
CA VAL A 122 10.61 -12.52 -5.98
C VAL A 122 11.90 -12.98 -5.31
N GLU A 123 13.03 -12.59 -5.88
CA GLU A 123 14.35 -12.98 -5.37
C GLU A 123 14.75 -12.19 -4.11
N LYS A 124 14.48 -10.88 -4.10
CA LYS A 124 14.93 -9.99 -3.03
C LYS A 124 13.91 -8.90 -2.76
N ILE A 125 13.60 -8.72 -1.47
CA ILE A 125 12.82 -7.59 -0.96
C ILE A 125 13.65 -6.87 0.09
N TYR A 126 13.71 -5.55 -0.01
CA TYR A 126 14.19 -4.69 1.06
C TYR A 126 13.38 -3.41 1.07
N TRP A 127 13.21 -2.84 2.25
CA TRP A 127 12.66 -1.51 2.43
C TRP A 127 13.77 -0.50 2.72
N LYS A 128 13.55 0.75 2.33
CA LYS A 128 14.47 1.86 2.58
C LYS A 128 13.79 2.85 3.51
N VAL A 129 14.33 3.00 4.71
CA VAL A 129 13.86 3.97 5.70
C VAL A 129 14.94 5.04 5.86
N PRO A 130 14.62 6.34 5.70
CA PRO A 130 15.58 7.42 5.96
C PRO A 130 16.02 7.42 7.42
N HIS A 131 17.34 7.37 7.65
CA HIS A 131 17.93 7.52 8.97
C HIS A 131 18.43 8.96 9.15
N ILE A 132 17.97 9.64 10.19
CA ILE A 132 18.31 11.05 10.47
C ILE A 132 19.27 11.09 11.64
N ILE A 133 20.43 11.72 11.43
CA ILE A 133 21.41 11.96 12.49
C ILE A 133 21.28 13.44 12.90
N PRO A 134 20.70 13.75 14.07
CA PRO A 134 20.56 15.12 14.53
C PRO A 134 21.92 15.72 14.91
N ALA A 135 22.02 17.06 14.86
CA ALA A 135 23.14 17.76 15.48
C ALA A 135 23.02 17.70 17.02
N LEU A 136 24.14 17.91 17.73
CA LEU A 136 24.19 17.77 19.19
C LEU A 136 23.09 18.55 19.94
N THR A 137 22.80 19.78 19.51
CA THR A 137 21.73 20.60 20.11
C THR A 137 20.36 19.93 20.00
N GLU A 138 20.05 19.35 18.85
CA GLU A 138 18.76 18.70 18.61
C GLU A 138 18.70 17.31 19.22
N GLU A 139 19.82 16.60 19.26
CA GLU A 139 19.94 15.34 19.99
C GLU A 139 19.63 15.53 21.48
N LEU A 140 20.16 16.60 22.10
CA LEU A 140 19.85 16.96 23.49
C LEU A 140 18.36 17.32 23.67
N ALA A 141 17.74 18.01 22.70
CA ALA A 141 16.33 18.34 22.74
C ALA A 141 15.43 17.08 22.63
N LEU A 142 15.78 16.16 21.73
CA LEU A 142 15.08 14.89 21.54
C LEU A 142 15.23 13.98 22.76
N THR A 143 16.42 13.93 23.38
CA THR A 143 16.66 13.16 24.60
C THR A 143 15.80 13.68 25.76
N LYS A 144 15.75 15.01 25.97
CA LYS A 144 14.86 15.62 26.98
C LYS A 144 13.38 15.31 26.73
N TYR A 145 12.97 15.20 25.46
CA TYR A 145 11.60 14.83 25.10
C TYR A 145 11.30 13.37 25.49
N ILE A 146 12.25 12.46 25.27
CA ILE A 146 12.17 11.07 25.72
C ILE A 146 12.10 11.00 27.26
N ASP A 147 12.96 11.74 27.96
CA ASP A 147 13.00 11.76 29.43
C ASP A 147 11.70 12.27 30.06
N LYS A 148 11.03 13.21 29.38
CA LYS A 148 9.72 13.72 29.80
C LYS A 148 8.61 12.66 29.66
N ASN A 149 8.86 11.58 28.90
CA ASN A 149 7.90 10.53 28.58
C ASN A 149 6.58 11.09 28.03
N SER A 150 6.67 12.11 27.17
CA SER A 150 5.48 12.74 26.59
C SER A 150 4.91 11.90 25.45
N GLU A 151 3.60 11.74 25.45
CA GLU A 151 2.88 11.04 24.39
C GLU A 151 3.03 11.77 23.05
N THR A 152 3.46 11.03 22.03
CA THR A 152 3.49 11.51 20.64
C THR A 152 2.29 10.96 19.89
N GLN A 153 1.38 11.85 19.47
CA GLN A 153 0.27 11.45 18.62
C GLN A 153 0.77 11.00 17.24
N ILE A 154 0.38 9.79 16.84
CA ILE A 154 0.57 9.22 15.50
C ILE A 154 -0.74 9.36 14.73
N ALA A 155 -0.97 10.54 14.15
CA ALA A 155 -2.17 10.83 13.38
C ALA A 155 -1.91 10.57 11.88
N PHE A 156 -2.75 9.76 11.26
CA PHE A 156 -2.75 9.48 9.82
C PHE A 156 -4.14 9.01 9.38
N ARG A 157 -4.39 8.98 8.08
CA ARG A 157 -5.60 8.40 7.49
C ARG A 157 -5.37 6.92 7.18
N SER A 158 -5.97 6.02 7.96
CA SER A 158 -6.02 4.59 7.65
C SER A 158 -7.01 4.32 6.51
N TRP A 159 -6.82 3.19 5.82
CA TRP A 159 -7.69 2.77 4.73
C TRP A 159 -8.27 1.39 5.05
N GLU A 160 -9.59 1.24 4.89
CA GLU A 160 -10.27 -0.05 5.03
C GLU A 160 -10.91 -0.40 3.67
N ALA A 161 -10.70 -1.63 3.21
CA ALA A 161 -11.22 -2.09 1.92
C ALA A 161 -12.22 -3.22 2.11
N HIS A 162 -13.39 -3.07 1.47
CA HIS A 162 -14.46 -4.06 1.48
C HIS A 162 -14.79 -4.45 0.06
N LEU A 163 -14.74 -5.76 -0.20
CA LEU A 163 -15.09 -6.34 -1.49
C LEU A 163 -16.45 -7.01 -1.38
N TYR A 164 -17.28 -6.75 -2.39
CA TYR A 164 -18.54 -7.45 -2.59
C TYR A 164 -18.43 -8.24 -3.89
N PRO A 165 -18.25 -9.58 -3.84
CA PRO A 165 -17.96 -10.38 -5.03
C PRO A 165 -19.15 -10.45 -6.00
N ALA A 166 -20.37 -10.25 -5.51
CA ALA A 166 -21.56 -10.14 -6.34
C ALA A 166 -22.33 -8.87 -5.94
N LEU A 167 -22.61 -8.02 -6.93
CA LEU A 167 -23.44 -6.84 -6.73
C LEU A 167 -24.91 -7.27 -6.67
N PRO A 168 -25.64 -7.00 -5.57
CA PRO A 168 -27.07 -7.29 -5.49
C PRO A 168 -27.84 -6.50 -6.56
N GLN A 169 -28.89 -7.10 -7.14
CA GLN A 169 -29.82 -6.40 -8.04
C GLN A 169 -30.81 -5.54 -7.23
N THR A 170 -30.28 -4.64 -6.40
CA THR A 170 -31.05 -3.70 -5.57
C THR A 170 -30.57 -2.28 -5.82
N ASP A 171 -31.46 -1.31 -5.66
CA ASP A 171 -31.16 0.13 -5.73
C ASP A 171 -30.56 0.67 -4.43
N LYS A 172 -30.60 -0.12 -3.34
CA LYS A 172 -30.09 0.23 -2.02
C LYS A 172 -29.15 -0.83 -1.49
N HIS A 173 -28.07 -0.38 -0.88
CA HIS A 173 -27.11 -1.21 -0.18
C HIS A 173 -26.69 -0.53 1.12
N THR A 174 -26.62 -1.29 2.21
CA THR A 174 -26.21 -0.79 3.53
C THR A 174 -24.96 -1.51 3.96
N TRP A 175 -23.96 -0.74 4.39
CA TRP A 175 -22.69 -1.27 4.82
C TRP A 175 -22.36 -0.74 6.22
N ALA A 176 -21.99 -1.65 7.13
CA ALA A 176 -21.50 -1.31 8.46
C ALA A 176 -20.03 -0.85 8.38
N ILE A 177 -19.80 0.44 8.63
CA ILE A 177 -18.45 1.00 8.81
C ILE A 177 -18.08 0.79 10.28
N LYS A 178 -17.00 0.06 10.54
CA LYS A 178 -16.46 -0.08 11.90
C LYS A 178 -15.63 1.16 12.20
N THR A 179 -16.16 2.07 12.98
CA THR A 179 -15.36 3.16 13.56
C THR A 179 -15.00 2.79 14.99
N ALA A 180 -13.73 2.93 15.38
CA ALA A 180 -13.40 2.95 16.80
C ALA A 180 -14.17 4.12 17.45
N THR A 181 -14.99 3.82 18.46
CA THR A 181 -15.83 4.82 19.12
C THR A 181 -14.97 5.98 19.62
N SER A 182 -15.16 7.17 19.01
CA SER A 182 -14.58 8.50 19.32
C SER A 182 -13.25 8.94 18.69
N LEU A 183 -12.45 8.05 18.09
CA LEU A 183 -11.12 8.42 17.54
C LEU A 183 -11.07 8.48 16.01
N GLU A 184 -11.95 7.76 15.32
CA GLU A 184 -11.93 7.63 13.86
C GLU A 184 -13.19 8.22 13.24
N THR A 185 -13.00 9.12 12.29
CA THR A 185 -14.09 9.72 11.50
C THR A 185 -13.84 9.42 10.03
N PRO A 186 -14.76 8.71 9.33
CA PRO A 186 -14.67 8.48 7.90
C PRO A 186 -14.60 9.83 7.16
N ARG A 187 -13.56 10.02 6.33
CA ARG A 187 -13.36 11.28 5.59
C ARG A 187 -13.72 11.16 4.11
N TYR A 188 -13.49 9.99 3.53
CA TYR A 188 -13.70 9.73 2.11
C TYR A 188 -14.26 8.33 1.95
N ILE A 189 -15.15 8.17 0.97
CA ILE A 189 -15.66 6.87 0.52
C ILE A 189 -15.33 6.77 -0.96
N ILE A 190 -14.63 5.71 -1.35
CA ILE A 190 -14.30 5.43 -2.74
C ILE A 190 -15.07 4.18 -3.14
N ILE A 191 -15.88 4.29 -4.19
CA ILE A 191 -16.67 3.18 -4.72
C ILE A 191 -16.15 2.85 -6.11
N GLY A 192 -15.88 1.57 -6.35
CA GLY A 192 -15.44 1.05 -7.63
C GLY A 192 -16.28 -0.14 -8.04
N PHE A 193 -16.52 -0.25 -9.35
CA PHE A 193 -17.12 -1.42 -9.96
C PHE A 193 -16.07 -2.06 -10.86
N GLN A 194 -15.97 -3.38 -10.79
CA GLN A 194 -14.99 -4.14 -11.53
C GLN A 194 -15.67 -5.39 -12.10
N THR A 195 -15.32 -5.74 -13.34
CA THR A 195 -15.68 -7.00 -13.97
C THR A 195 -14.41 -7.80 -14.26
N ASP A 196 -14.56 -9.12 -14.40
CA ASP A 196 -13.55 -10.02 -14.98
C ASP A 196 -12.21 -10.05 -14.24
N ARG A 197 -12.20 -9.77 -12.93
CA ARG A 197 -11.00 -9.83 -12.08
C ARG A 197 -11.32 -10.05 -10.60
N ASP A 198 -10.86 -11.20 -10.12
CA ASP A 198 -10.56 -11.58 -8.73
C ASP A 198 -9.97 -13.01 -8.81
N GLY A 199 -8.68 -13.11 -9.16
CA GLY A 199 -8.01 -14.39 -9.38
C GLY A 199 -8.36 -15.10 -10.71
N GLN A 200 -9.11 -14.47 -11.61
CA GLN A 200 -9.39 -14.97 -12.96
C GLN A 200 -8.17 -14.72 -13.88
N VAL A 201 -7.81 -15.71 -14.70
CA VAL A 201 -6.67 -15.69 -15.64
C VAL A 201 -7.10 -15.12 -16.98
#